data_AF-A0A534XYA5-F1
#
_entry.id   AF-A0A534XYA5-F1
#
_cell.length_a   1.000
_cell.length_b   1.000
_cell.length_c   1.000
_cell.angle_alpha   90.00
_cell.angle_beta   90.00
_cell.angle_gamma   90.00
#
_symmetry.space_group_name_H-M   'P 1'
#
loop_
_entity.id
_entity.type
_entity.pdbx_description
1 polymer ?
#
loop_
_entity_poly.entity_id
_entity_poly.type
_entity_poly.pdbx_seq_one_letter_code
_entity_poly.pdbx_strand_id
1 'polypeptide(L)'
;MIPLALLLSTAPFAAHFWARDLGALARDIAESREDAEVPFFRDLLRLCSCEPLGPAEGNDPLRALLRVEEARRVRLGARAASSPTIWREVMRPDFFRRDPGNPPGDDALEWPDEEERWTGERLLVAAPESACDAAVPSRKQSADSPAAREVPPGLAVALAAAGHAGTASVLAYHEATLLWRANKMSEAAFVARTVDPGRLGPLSRWASLLRIATGVDARASAVALARDWQGEGSALVRVLAIDALARQGRWDETVAASEQLPDAPRSRLLFHARLLRARALFETGRAAAARTVLPRDREDAVRDLAIEVLAADSLDAAGVEMVGSLFPDTTEALLRIARRALVAGSIPVARSAAARLDPAEPRTLALKAELAFAANAPEVGPALETALSGPLPRGMRRSTRERAVVELCHSLVELAARASARLRADTAALLAGAREDLGSSTQKAVDSAVAALRADGAAAIGVVRVGSTLPLPELPPIQVDWPEPASLLAIPDGDGGFRDWFPEAKTVAGGPRT
;
A
#
# COMPACT_ATOMS: atom_id res chain seq x y z
N MET A 1 11.16 28.58 -5.12
CA MET A 1 12.59 28.72 -5.45
C MET A 1 13.37 29.22 -4.24
N ILE A 2 14.21 28.32 -3.73
CA ILE A 2 15.57 28.43 -3.17
C ILE A 2 16.04 29.67 -2.35
N PRO A 3 15.86 29.65 -1.01
CA PRO A 3 16.61 30.49 -0.07
C PRO A 3 18.06 30.03 0.14
N LEU A 4 18.36 28.73 -0.04
CA LEU A 4 19.73 28.22 0.05
C LEU A 4 20.58 28.64 -1.16
N ALA A 5 20.01 28.76 -2.37
CA ALA A 5 20.73 29.36 -3.49
C ALA A 5 20.88 30.86 -3.31
N LEU A 6 20.01 31.54 -2.56
CA LEU A 6 20.24 32.93 -2.17
C LEU A 6 21.45 33.03 -1.22
N LEU A 7 21.52 32.21 -0.17
CA LEU A 7 22.68 32.16 0.74
C LEU A 7 23.97 31.70 0.03
N LEU A 8 23.85 30.72 -0.88
CA LEU A 8 24.92 30.22 -1.74
C LEU A 8 25.07 31.00 -3.07
N SER A 9 24.45 32.17 -3.24
CA SER A 9 24.74 33.06 -4.39
C SER A 9 25.27 34.41 -3.95
N THR A 10 25.14 34.74 -2.66
CA THR A 10 25.68 35.96 -2.06
C THR A 10 26.99 35.73 -1.33
N ALA A 11 27.30 34.49 -0.93
CA ALA A 11 28.56 34.11 -0.32
C ALA A 11 29.69 34.08 -1.38
N PRO A 12 30.84 34.75 -1.16
CA PRO A 12 31.94 34.78 -2.12
C PRO A 12 32.45 33.36 -2.47
N PHE A 13 32.45 32.46 -1.48
CA PHE A 13 32.87 31.07 -1.57
C PHE A 13 32.00 30.20 -2.49
N ALA A 14 30.72 30.56 -2.63
CA ALA A 14 29.78 29.67 -3.26
C ALA A 14 30.02 29.54 -4.77
N ALA A 15 30.49 30.60 -5.43
CA ALA A 15 30.79 30.60 -6.86
C ALA A 15 31.79 29.50 -7.25
N HIS A 16 32.86 29.32 -6.47
CA HIS A 16 33.88 28.30 -6.71
C HIS A 16 33.37 26.89 -6.43
N PHE A 17 32.55 26.71 -5.38
CA PHE A 17 31.86 25.45 -5.15
C PHE A 17 30.91 25.09 -6.29
N TRP A 18 30.12 26.04 -6.81
CA TRP A 18 29.24 25.84 -7.97
C TRP A 18 30.00 25.54 -9.26
N ALA A 19 31.20 26.08 -9.41
CA ALA A 19 32.12 25.76 -10.51
C ALA A 19 32.85 24.41 -10.35
N ARG A 20 32.58 23.67 -9.26
CA ARG A 20 33.27 22.44 -8.85
C ARG A 20 34.78 22.58 -8.73
N ASP A 21 35.20 23.72 -8.24
CA ASP A 21 36.60 24.01 -7.99
C ASP A 21 36.89 24.01 -6.49
N LEU A 22 37.17 22.82 -5.94
CA LEU A 22 37.56 22.66 -4.54
C LEU A 22 38.91 23.32 -4.25
N GLY A 23 39.79 23.44 -5.27
CA GLY A 23 41.07 24.12 -5.12
C GLY A 23 40.88 25.62 -4.86
N ALA A 24 40.10 26.30 -5.68
CA ALA A 24 39.78 27.71 -5.44
C ALA A 24 38.95 27.92 -4.17
N LEU A 25 37.99 27.03 -3.87
CA LEU A 25 37.24 27.09 -2.61
C LEU A 25 38.17 26.98 -1.39
N ALA A 26 39.16 26.08 -1.43
CA ALA A 26 40.14 25.94 -0.35
C ALA A 26 40.97 27.21 -0.17
N ARG A 27 41.29 27.92 -1.26
CA ARG A 27 41.97 29.21 -1.19
C ARG A 27 41.09 30.29 -0.57
N ASP A 28 39.85 30.44 -1.03
CA ASP A 28 38.94 31.43 -0.47
C ASP A 28 38.78 31.23 1.04
N ILE A 29 38.57 29.98 1.48
CA ILE A 29 38.47 29.61 2.92
C ILE A 29 39.71 30.04 3.71
N ALA A 30 40.89 29.95 3.08
CA ALA A 30 42.16 30.24 3.73
C ALA A 30 42.48 31.74 3.75
N GLU A 31 42.01 32.51 2.76
CA GLU A 31 42.14 33.97 2.68
C GLU A 31 41.12 34.71 3.54
N SER A 32 39.90 34.20 3.69
CA SER A 32 38.79 34.87 4.37
C SER A 32 38.45 34.27 5.74
N ARG A 33 39.47 33.96 6.56
CA ARG A 33 39.33 33.15 7.80
C ARG A 33 38.29 33.65 8.82
N GLU A 34 37.98 34.94 8.80
CA GLU A 34 37.07 35.59 9.76
C GLU A 34 35.59 35.56 9.34
N ASP A 35 35.29 35.15 8.10
CA ASP A 35 33.91 35.13 7.59
C ASP A 35 33.06 34.07 8.31
N ALA A 36 31.85 34.46 8.72
CA ALA A 36 30.93 33.60 9.49
C ALA A 36 30.53 32.31 8.76
N GLU A 37 30.65 32.27 7.42
CA GLU A 37 30.28 31.15 6.55
C GLU A 37 31.41 30.13 6.37
N VAL A 38 32.65 30.49 6.72
CA VAL A 38 33.84 29.65 6.59
C VAL A 38 33.70 28.28 7.26
N PRO A 39 33.14 28.15 8.48
CA PRO A 39 32.96 26.84 9.11
C PRO A 39 32.07 25.90 8.28
N PHE A 40 31.05 26.41 7.60
CA PHE A 40 30.18 25.62 6.74
C PHE A 40 30.92 25.17 5.47
N PHE A 41 31.58 26.09 4.77
CA PHE A 41 32.31 25.76 3.54
C PHE A 41 33.53 24.85 3.79
N ARG A 42 34.16 24.95 4.97
CA ARG A 42 35.21 24.03 5.41
C ARG A 42 34.67 22.62 5.64
N ASP A 43 33.52 22.49 6.28
CA ASP A 43 32.84 21.19 6.43
C ASP A 43 32.41 20.63 5.07
N LEU A 44 31.96 21.48 4.14
CA LEU A 44 31.57 21.09 2.79
C LEU A 44 32.78 20.60 1.97
N LEU A 45 33.91 21.31 2.03
CA LEU A 45 35.17 20.90 1.41
C LEU A 45 35.59 19.51 1.91
N ARG A 46 35.57 19.29 3.23
CA ARG A 46 35.86 17.98 3.83
C ARG A 46 34.90 16.89 3.36
N LEU A 47 33.60 17.17 3.35
CA LEU A 47 32.58 16.22 2.89
C LEU A 47 32.83 15.80 1.43
N CYS A 48 33.11 16.76 0.54
CA CYS A 48 33.39 16.52 -0.87
C CYS A 48 34.76 15.87 -1.14
N SER A 49 35.72 16.05 -0.23
CA SER A 49 36.98 15.31 -0.20
C SER A 49 36.88 13.95 0.50
N CYS A 50 35.68 13.59 1.01
CA CYS A 50 35.40 12.36 1.74
C CYS A 50 36.19 12.20 3.04
N GLU A 51 36.62 13.32 3.63
CA GLU A 51 37.22 13.39 4.95
C GLU A 51 36.15 13.33 6.04
N PRO A 52 36.46 12.73 7.21
CA PRO A 52 35.51 12.63 8.29
C PRO A 52 35.14 14.00 8.86
N LEU A 53 33.84 14.24 9.04
CA LEU A 53 33.34 15.42 9.73
C LEU A 53 33.33 15.19 11.24
N GLY A 54 34.04 16.04 11.97
CA GLY A 54 33.92 16.12 13.43
C GLY A 54 32.51 16.54 13.87
N PRO A 55 32.16 16.44 15.16
CA PRO A 55 30.89 16.97 15.67
C PRO A 55 30.73 18.45 15.29
N ALA A 56 29.50 18.87 14.99
CA ALA A 56 29.23 20.28 14.70
C ALA A 56 29.37 21.07 16.01
N GLU A 57 30.21 22.11 16.01
CA GLU A 57 30.24 23.08 17.09
C GLU A 57 29.05 24.03 16.92
N GLY A 58 28.17 24.07 17.93
CA GLY A 58 26.96 24.89 17.93
C GLY A 58 25.74 24.24 17.26
N ASN A 59 24.63 24.99 17.22
CA ASN A 59 23.33 24.55 16.71
C ASN A 59 23.09 25.00 15.26
N ASP A 60 24.06 24.80 14.37
CA ASP A 60 23.91 25.14 12.95
C ASP A 60 23.21 23.99 12.19
N PRO A 61 21.96 24.18 11.72
CA PRO A 61 21.21 23.12 11.05
C PRO A 61 21.77 22.75 9.67
N LEU A 62 22.47 23.66 8.98
CA LEU A 62 23.08 23.38 7.68
C LEU A 62 24.34 22.52 7.85
N ARG A 63 25.17 22.84 8.85
CA ARG A 63 26.33 21.99 9.19
C ARG A 63 25.91 20.62 9.72
N ALA A 64 24.81 20.54 10.47
CA ALA A 64 24.23 19.25 10.87
C ALA A 64 23.79 18.40 9.66
N LEU A 65 23.23 19.03 8.63
CA LEU A 65 22.82 18.35 7.40
C LEU A 65 23.99 17.75 6.61
N LEU A 66 25.15 18.41 6.57
CA LEU A 66 26.38 17.84 5.98
C LEU A 66 26.77 16.51 6.65
N ARG A 67 26.59 16.40 7.96
CA ARG A 67 26.87 15.19 8.74
C ARG A 67 25.82 14.09 8.49
N VAL A 68 24.59 14.45 8.15
CA VAL A 68 23.59 13.47 7.69
C VAL A 68 24.03 12.87 6.36
N GLU A 69 24.55 13.67 5.42
CA GLU A 69 25.07 13.14 4.16
C GLU A 69 26.31 12.27 4.36
N GLU A 70 27.21 12.64 5.27
CA GLU A 70 28.33 11.77 5.66
C GLU A 70 27.82 10.44 6.23
N ALA A 71 26.87 10.48 7.18
CA ALA A 71 26.28 9.28 7.75
C ALA A 71 25.58 8.41 6.69
N ARG A 72 24.96 9.05 5.69
CA ARG A 72 24.35 8.38 4.55
C ARG A 72 25.38 7.66 3.67
N ARG A 73 26.53 8.28 3.38
CA ARG A 73 27.67 7.60 2.71
C ARG A 73 28.08 6.36 3.49
N VAL A 74 28.21 6.50 4.81
CA VAL A 74 28.62 5.40 5.70
C VAL A 74 27.63 4.24 5.63
N ARG A 75 26.32 4.52 5.66
CA ARG A 75 25.26 3.50 5.50
C ARG A 75 25.33 2.81 4.14
N LEU A 76 25.55 3.56 3.07
CA LEU A 76 25.65 3.02 1.71
C LEU A 76 26.94 2.18 1.52
N GLY A 77 28.01 2.49 2.26
CA GLY A 77 29.29 1.79 2.20
C GLY A 77 29.84 1.76 0.77
N ALA A 78 30.29 0.58 0.31
CA ALA A 78 30.80 0.40 -1.05
C ALA A 78 29.77 0.71 -2.16
N ARG A 79 28.47 0.70 -1.86
CA ARG A 79 27.42 1.03 -2.84
C ARG A 79 27.25 2.54 -3.04
N ALA A 80 27.89 3.39 -2.24
CA ALA A 80 27.77 4.84 -2.38
C ALA A 80 28.14 5.32 -3.79
N ALA A 81 29.17 4.73 -4.39
CA ALA A 81 29.64 5.06 -5.75
C ALA A 81 28.69 4.65 -6.88
N SER A 82 27.73 3.74 -6.63
CA SER A 82 26.77 3.25 -7.63
C SER A 82 25.31 3.56 -7.30
N SER A 83 25.04 4.11 -6.12
CA SER A 83 23.69 4.49 -5.68
C SER A 83 23.24 5.78 -6.38
N PRO A 84 21.94 5.98 -6.64
CA PRO A 84 21.42 7.19 -7.28
C PRO A 84 21.39 8.38 -6.29
N THR A 85 22.54 8.72 -5.70
CA THR A 85 22.73 9.78 -4.72
C THR A 85 23.91 10.66 -5.14
N ILE A 86 24.12 11.80 -4.48
CA ILE A 86 25.27 12.70 -4.74
C ILE A 86 26.62 11.99 -4.67
N TRP A 87 26.72 10.91 -3.89
CA TRP A 87 27.97 10.19 -3.69
C TRP A 87 28.47 9.50 -4.96
N ARG A 88 27.58 9.14 -5.88
CA ARG A 88 27.95 8.61 -7.20
C ARG A 88 28.77 9.60 -8.03
N GLU A 89 28.52 10.89 -7.84
CA GLU A 89 29.22 11.97 -8.53
C GLU A 89 30.44 12.43 -7.73
N VAL A 90 30.26 12.75 -6.44
CA VAL A 90 31.35 13.20 -5.54
C VAL A 90 32.53 12.23 -5.51
N MET A 91 32.26 10.92 -5.56
CA MET A 91 33.32 9.90 -5.53
C MET A 91 34.06 9.73 -6.87
N ARG A 92 33.64 10.38 -7.96
CA ARG A 92 34.38 10.31 -9.22
C ARG A 92 35.64 11.20 -9.12
N PRO A 93 36.83 10.69 -9.51
CA PRO A 93 38.07 11.45 -9.38
C PRO A 93 38.03 12.81 -10.11
N ASP A 94 37.38 12.86 -11.26
CA ASP A 94 37.28 13.99 -12.17
C ASP A 94 36.10 14.93 -11.91
N PHE A 95 35.24 14.64 -10.93
CA PHE A 95 34.05 15.47 -10.68
C PHE A 95 34.41 16.86 -10.14
N PHE A 96 35.40 16.96 -9.25
CA PHE A 96 35.89 18.23 -8.70
C PHE A 96 37.31 18.55 -9.17
N ARG A 97 37.53 19.78 -9.63
CA ARG A 97 38.87 20.35 -9.77
C ARG A 97 39.46 20.61 -8.38
N ARG A 98 40.70 20.20 -8.17
CA ARG A 98 41.41 20.29 -6.88
C ARG A 98 42.70 21.09 -6.94
N ASP A 99 43.10 21.54 -8.12
CA ASP A 99 44.24 22.44 -8.25
C ASP A 99 43.84 23.82 -7.70
N PRO A 100 44.47 24.30 -6.61
CA PRO A 100 44.20 25.64 -6.11
C PRO A 100 44.70 26.70 -7.09
N GLY A 101 45.60 26.40 -8.02
CA GLY A 101 46.19 27.37 -8.95
C GLY A 101 47.24 28.22 -8.25
N ASN A 102 48.11 27.58 -7.47
CA ASN A 102 49.25 28.26 -6.82
C ASN A 102 50.21 28.80 -7.90
N PRO A 103 50.87 29.96 -7.67
CA PRO A 103 51.86 30.47 -8.61
C PRO A 103 53.04 29.49 -8.77
N PRO A 104 53.65 29.38 -9.97
CA PRO A 104 54.81 28.52 -10.19
C PRO A 104 56.10 29.16 -9.63
N GLY A 105 56.85 28.40 -8.82
CA GLY A 105 58.25 28.69 -8.47
C GLY A 105 58.49 29.40 -7.13
N ASP A 106 59.78 29.47 -6.75
CA ASP A 106 60.32 29.99 -5.48
C ASP A 106 60.25 31.53 -5.31
N ASP A 107 59.71 32.25 -6.31
CA ASP A 107 59.66 33.74 -6.34
C ASP A 107 58.29 34.31 -5.93
N ALA A 108 57.34 33.47 -5.48
CA ALA A 108 56.09 33.95 -4.91
C ALA A 108 56.33 34.33 -3.45
N LEU A 109 56.05 35.59 -3.07
CA LEU A 109 56.03 35.95 -1.65
C LEU A 109 54.91 35.17 -0.96
N GLU A 110 55.28 34.29 -0.03
CA GLU A 110 54.36 33.37 0.65
C GLU A 110 53.72 34.07 1.86
N TRP A 111 52.39 34.02 1.94
CA TRP A 111 51.65 34.39 3.16
C TRP A 111 51.06 33.11 3.77
N PRO A 112 51.02 32.90 5.10
CA PRO A 112 51.44 33.80 6.18
C PRO A 112 52.78 33.37 6.82
N ASP A 113 53.85 34.12 6.59
CA ASP A 113 55.03 34.10 7.46
C ASP A 113 54.92 35.14 8.61
N GLU A 114 54.04 36.15 8.47
CA GLU A 114 53.73 37.19 9.46
C GLU A 114 52.21 37.45 9.60
N GLU A 115 51.79 38.21 10.63
CA GLU A 115 50.37 38.56 10.88
C GLU A 115 49.78 39.55 9.86
N GLU A 116 50.60 40.37 9.19
CA GLU A 116 50.17 41.37 8.20
C GLU A 116 50.34 40.86 6.75
N ARG A 117 49.35 41.12 5.89
CA ARG A 117 49.37 40.76 4.45
C ARG A 117 49.98 41.91 3.64
N TRP A 118 51.11 41.69 2.97
CA TRP A 118 51.73 42.70 2.12
C TRP A 118 51.20 42.66 0.68
N THR A 119 51.32 43.79 -0.03
CA THR A 119 50.83 43.91 -1.41
C THR A 119 51.71 43.09 -2.36
N GLY A 120 51.19 41.98 -2.88
CA GLY A 120 51.90 41.07 -3.80
C GLY A 120 52.16 39.68 -3.23
N GLU A 121 51.96 39.46 -1.92
CA GLU A 121 52.04 38.14 -1.30
C GLU A 121 50.83 37.29 -1.66
N ARG A 122 51.08 36.00 -1.90
CA ARG A 122 50.06 35.02 -2.22
C ARG A 122 50.10 33.87 -1.22
N LEU A 123 48.92 33.53 -0.72
CA LEU A 123 48.74 32.38 0.16
C LEU A 123 48.96 31.09 -0.62
N LEU A 124 49.96 30.31 -0.21
CA LEU A 124 50.11 28.95 -0.69
C LEU A 124 49.09 28.05 0.01
N VAL A 125 48.26 27.39 -0.80
CA VAL A 125 47.18 26.53 -0.31
C VAL A 125 47.47 25.13 -0.77
N ALA A 126 47.47 24.17 0.16
CA ALA A 126 47.59 22.76 -0.20
C ALA A 126 46.40 22.34 -1.09
N ALA A 127 46.69 21.63 -2.17
CA ALA A 127 45.63 21.06 -3.00
C ALA A 127 44.80 20.07 -2.17
N PRO A 128 43.46 20.17 -2.15
CA PRO A 128 42.63 19.20 -1.44
C PRO A 128 42.87 17.79 -2.00
N GLU A 129 43.17 16.84 -1.12
CA GLU A 129 43.30 15.43 -1.50
C GLU A 129 41.93 14.74 -1.49
N SER A 130 41.75 13.74 -2.36
CA SER A 130 40.54 12.91 -2.37
C SER A 130 40.76 11.67 -1.49
N ALA A 131 40.05 11.59 -0.36
CA ALA A 131 40.01 10.38 0.46
C ALA A 131 38.87 9.43 0.03
N CYS A 132 38.23 9.66 -1.12
CA CYS A 132 37.02 8.96 -1.50
C CYS A 132 37.22 7.47 -1.79
N ASP A 133 38.44 7.06 -2.16
CA ASP A 133 38.85 5.67 -2.39
C ASP A 133 39.21 4.92 -1.09
N ALA A 134 39.37 5.65 0.02
CA ALA A 134 39.66 5.04 1.32
C ALA A 134 38.46 4.21 1.82
N ALA A 135 38.76 3.09 2.49
CA ALA A 135 37.73 2.24 3.07
C ALA A 135 36.85 3.04 4.04
N VAL A 136 35.54 3.00 3.82
CA VAL A 136 34.56 3.68 4.69
C VAL A 136 34.70 3.15 6.12
N PRO A 137 34.97 4.01 7.13
CA PRO A 137 35.13 3.55 8.50
C PRO A 137 33.85 2.84 8.96
N SER A 138 33.96 1.57 9.35
CA SER A 138 32.85 0.88 9.99
C SER A 138 32.65 1.48 11.37
N ARG A 139 31.68 2.39 11.52
CA ARG A 139 31.17 2.75 12.85
C ARG A 139 30.48 1.52 13.42
N LYS A 140 31.21 0.70 14.17
CA LYS A 140 30.62 -0.27 15.11
C LYS A 140 29.88 0.52 16.18
N GLN A 141 28.67 0.97 15.88
CA GLN A 141 27.80 1.61 16.86
C GLN A 141 26.60 0.71 17.10
N SER A 142 26.43 0.34 18.37
CA SER A 142 25.25 -0.32 18.89
C SER A 142 23.98 0.33 18.32
N ALA A 143 23.03 -0.48 17.85
CA ALA A 143 21.79 -0.05 17.21
C ALA A 143 20.93 0.89 18.09
N ASP A 144 21.22 0.99 19.40
CA ASP A 144 20.45 1.77 20.37
C ASP A 144 21.09 3.12 20.78
N SER A 145 22.23 3.53 20.20
CA SER A 145 22.81 4.86 20.50
C SER A 145 22.11 5.98 19.71
N PRO A 146 21.77 7.13 20.32
CA PRO A 146 21.35 8.33 19.60
C PRO A 146 22.34 8.78 18.52
N ALA A 147 23.63 8.44 18.69
CA ALA A 147 24.70 8.70 17.72
C ALA A 147 24.68 7.76 16.49
N ALA A 148 23.88 6.68 16.52
CA ALA A 148 23.69 5.74 15.42
C ALA A 148 22.52 6.11 14.49
N ARG A 149 21.74 7.15 14.82
CA ARG A 149 20.68 7.66 13.94
C ARG A 149 21.28 8.55 12.86
N GLU A 150 21.05 8.19 11.60
CA GLU A 150 21.50 8.97 10.43
C GLU A 150 20.96 10.40 10.45
N VAL A 151 19.69 10.59 10.84
CA VAL A 151 19.04 11.90 10.94
C VAL A 151 18.84 12.28 12.42
N PRO A 152 19.43 13.40 12.88
CA PRO A 152 19.17 13.94 14.22
C PRO A 152 17.70 14.36 14.39
N PRO A 153 17.04 14.00 15.52
CA PRO A 153 15.66 14.42 15.77
C PRO A 153 15.49 15.94 15.73
N GLY A 154 14.42 16.41 15.06
CA GLY A 154 14.09 17.85 15.01
C GLY A 154 14.90 18.67 14.01
N LEU A 155 15.86 18.08 13.30
CA LEU A 155 16.68 18.80 12.31
C LEU A 155 15.83 19.41 11.18
N ALA A 156 14.82 18.69 10.69
CA ALA A 156 13.90 19.23 9.68
C ALA A 156 13.14 20.48 10.18
N VAL A 157 12.75 20.50 11.46
CA VAL A 157 12.08 21.67 12.07
C VAL A 157 13.05 22.84 12.19
N ALA A 158 14.29 22.58 12.63
CA ALA A 158 15.33 23.60 12.72
C ALA A 158 15.66 24.20 11.34
N LEU A 159 15.78 23.37 10.30
CA LEU A 159 15.97 23.82 8.91
C LEU A 159 14.80 24.68 8.41
N ALA A 160 13.56 24.28 8.71
CA ALA A 160 12.39 25.06 8.34
C ALA A 160 12.36 26.42 9.05
N ALA A 161 12.68 26.46 10.35
CA ALA A 161 12.76 27.70 11.15
C ALA A 161 13.88 28.63 10.65
N ALA A 162 14.98 28.07 10.14
CA ALA A 162 16.07 28.80 9.51
C ALA A 162 15.77 29.24 8.05
N GLY A 163 14.55 29.06 7.56
CA GLY A 163 14.14 29.47 6.21
C GLY A 163 14.45 28.45 5.10
N HIS A 164 14.99 27.27 5.41
CA HIS A 164 15.33 26.22 4.44
C HIS A 164 14.21 25.19 4.28
N ALA A 165 12.99 25.68 4.07
CA ALA A 165 11.80 24.86 4.17
C ALA A 165 11.61 23.85 3.01
N GLY A 166 12.36 23.97 1.90
CA GLY A 166 12.46 22.94 0.86
C GLY A 166 13.35 21.76 1.31
N THR A 167 14.55 22.08 1.76
CA THR A 167 15.52 21.13 2.33
C THR A 167 14.95 20.38 3.54
N ALA A 168 14.23 21.09 4.41
CA ALA A 168 13.50 20.49 5.52
C ALA A 168 12.51 19.40 5.07
N SER A 169 11.79 19.63 3.96
CA SER A 169 10.82 18.68 3.42
C SER A 169 11.51 17.44 2.84
N VAL A 170 12.64 17.62 2.13
CA VAL A 170 13.45 16.52 1.58
C VAL A 170 14.03 15.66 2.71
N LEU A 171 14.57 16.29 3.76
CA LEU A 171 15.07 15.59 4.93
C LEU A 171 13.96 14.84 5.67
N ALA A 172 12.79 15.46 5.86
CA ALA A 172 11.64 14.81 6.50
C ALA A 172 11.16 13.60 5.70
N TYR A 173 11.14 13.68 4.36
CA TYR A 173 10.83 12.51 3.52
C TYR A 173 11.85 11.39 3.74
N HIS A 174 13.15 11.71 3.70
CA HIS A 174 14.21 10.73 3.95
C HIS A 174 14.06 10.06 5.32
N GLU A 175 13.93 10.85 6.38
CA GLU A 175 13.73 10.36 7.74
C GLU A 175 12.48 9.47 7.86
N ALA A 176 11.34 9.89 7.30
CA ALA A 176 10.11 9.11 7.32
C ALA A 176 10.27 7.76 6.59
N THR A 177 10.99 7.72 5.46
CA THR A 177 11.26 6.45 4.75
C THR A 177 12.18 5.52 5.53
N LEU A 178 13.18 6.04 6.25
CA LEU A 178 14.04 5.26 7.14
C LEU A 178 13.25 4.68 8.31
N LEU A 179 12.39 5.49 8.94
CA LEU A 179 11.51 5.05 10.04
C LEU A 179 10.51 4.00 9.56
N TRP A 180 9.96 4.15 8.36
CA TRP A 180 9.10 3.15 7.72
C TRP A 180 9.83 1.82 7.54
N ARG A 181 11.06 1.85 6.97
CA ARG A 181 11.91 0.65 6.80
C ARG A 181 12.26 -0.02 8.13
N ALA A 182 12.38 0.76 9.21
CA ALA A 182 12.59 0.28 10.58
C ALA A 182 11.28 -0.20 11.27
N ASN A 183 10.16 -0.27 10.55
CA ASN A 183 8.84 -0.65 11.06
C ASN A 183 8.30 0.26 12.19
N LYS A 184 8.73 1.53 12.26
CA LYS A 184 8.28 2.52 13.24
C LYS A 184 7.16 3.39 12.67
N MET A 185 6.02 2.79 12.39
CA MET A 185 4.95 3.42 11.59
C MET A 185 4.39 4.72 12.21
N SER A 186 4.23 4.78 13.53
CA SER A 186 3.72 5.99 14.20
C SER A 186 4.71 7.16 14.14
N GLU A 187 6.02 6.88 14.29
CA GLU A 187 7.07 7.89 14.13
C GLU A 187 7.19 8.33 12.67
N ALA A 188 7.13 7.39 11.73
CA ALA A 188 7.13 7.69 10.30
C ALA A 188 5.93 8.58 9.91
N ALA A 189 4.74 8.30 10.44
CA ALA A 189 3.55 9.14 10.23
C ALA A 189 3.68 10.53 10.86
N PHE A 190 4.35 10.63 12.01
CA PHE A 190 4.63 11.93 12.64
C PHE A 190 5.52 12.80 11.76
N VAL A 191 6.60 12.25 11.23
CA VAL A 191 7.52 12.95 10.33
C VAL A 191 6.87 13.22 8.97
N ALA A 192 6.13 12.27 8.40
CA ALA A 192 5.46 12.43 7.10
C ALA A 192 4.48 13.62 7.06
N ARG A 193 3.94 14.06 8.20
CA ARG A 193 3.10 15.27 8.28
C ARG A 193 3.83 16.55 7.86
N THR A 194 5.14 16.63 8.10
CA THR A 194 5.95 17.82 7.78
C THR A 194 6.48 17.80 6.36
N VAL A 195 6.31 16.68 5.63
CA VAL A 195 6.66 16.57 4.22
C VAL A 195 5.65 17.34 3.38
N ASP A 196 6.15 18.33 2.64
CA ASP A 196 5.46 19.05 1.57
C ASP A 196 5.84 18.45 0.21
N PRO A 197 4.96 17.63 -0.43
CA PRO A 197 5.21 17.03 -1.72
C PRO A 197 5.53 18.04 -2.84
N GLY A 198 5.01 19.27 -2.76
CA GLY A 198 5.22 20.30 -3.78
C GLY A 198 6.67 20.78 -3.87
N ARG A 199 7.50 20.46 -2.86
CA ARG A 199 8.90 20.87 -2.76
C ARG A 199 9.89 19.76 -3.11
N LEU A 200 9.41 18.57 -3.47
CA LEU A 200 10.23 17.38 -3.67
C LEU A 200 10.51 17.05 -5.14
N GLY A 201 9.99 17.84 -6.08
CA GLY A 201 10.17 17.64 -7.52
C GLY A 201 9.86 16.22 -8.00
N PRO A 202 10.83 15.38 -8.44
CA PRO A 202 10.55 14.07 -9.02
C PRO A 202 10.06 13.10 -7.94
N LEU A 203 10.38 13.39 -6.66
CA LEU A 203 9.91 12.64 -5.51
C LEU A 203 8.53 13.11 -5.02
N SER A 204 7.92 14.14 -5.62
CA SER A 204 6.62 14.67 -5.21
C SER A 204 5.55 13.57 -5.11
N ARG A 205 5.45 12.73 -6.14
CA ARG A 205 4.47 11.62 -6.17
C ARG A 205 4.74 10.56 -5.11
N TRP A 206 6.01 10.24 -4.87
CA TRP A 206 6.44 9.32 -3.81
C TRP A 206 6.15 9.87 -2.42
N ALA A 207 6.33 11.18 -2.22
CA ALA A 207 6.00 11.86 -0.97
C ALA A 207 4.49 11.86 -0.71
N SER A 208 3.66 12.11 -1.72
CA SER A 208 2.20 11.97 -1.62
C SER A 208 1.80 10.54 -1.27
N LEU A 209 2.42 9.53 -1.90
CA LEU A 209 2.19 8.13 -1.58
C LEU A 209 2.60 7.79 -0.14
N LEU A 210 3.75 8.30 0.34
CA LEU A 210 4.21 8.10 1.71
C LEU A 210 3.20 8.64 2.73
N ARG A 211 2.65 9.84 2.49
CA ARG A 211 1.62 10.43 3.35
C ARG A 211 0.32 9.62 3.36
N ILE A 212 -0.11 9.10 2.21
CA ILE A 212 -1.27 8.19 2.14
C ILE A 212 -0.99 6.88 2.88
N ALA A 213 0.17 6.27 2.66
CA ALA A 213 0.55 4.99 3.23
C ALA A 213 0.70 5.05 4.77
N THR A 214 1.18 6.18 5.29
CA THR A 214 1.29 6.47 6.73
C THR A 214 -0.04 6.92 7.37
N GLY A 215 -1.11 7.09 6.58
CA GLY A 215 -2.41 7.56 7.05
C GLY A 215 -2.45 9.05 7.42
N VAL A 216 -1.44 9.83 7.02
CA VAL A 216 -1.44 11.30 7.15
C VAL A 216 -2.48 11.92 6.23
N ASP A 217 -2.51 11.46 4.97
CA ASP A 217 -3.53 11.84 4.01
C ASP A 217 -4.59 10.72 3.90
N ALA A 218 -5.83 11.10 3.61
CA ALA A 218 -6.92 10.15 3.45
C ALA A 218 -6.65 9.18 2.28
N ARG A 219 -7.05 7.91 2.42
CA ARG A 219 -6.91 6.90 1.35
C ARG A 219 -7.57 7.33 0.03
N ALA A 220 -8.64 8.12 0.10
CA ALA A 220 -9.32 8.69 -1.07
C ALA A 220 -8.39 9.51 -1.97
N SER A 221 -7.34 10.13 -1.41
CA SER A 221 -6.35 10.91 -2.15
C SER A 221 -5.55 10.07 -3.15
N ALA A 222 -5.49 8.74 -2.98
CA ALA A 222 -4.87 7.84 -3.94
C ALA A 222 -5.53 7.90 -5.33
N VAL A 223 -6.84 8.20 -5.39
CA VAL A 223 -7.58 8.29 -6.66
C VAL A 223 -7.06 9.43 -7.53
N ALA A 224 -6.81 10.60 -6.94
CA ALA A 224 -6.24 11.74 -7.67
C ALA A 224 -4.80 11.43 -8.09
N LEU A 225 -3.99 10.91 -7.17
CA LEU A 225 -2.59 10.56 -7.44
C LEU A 225 -2.44 9.51 -8.56
N ALA A 226 -3.37 8.56 -8.66
CA ALA A 226 -3.37 7.52 -9.69
C ALA A 226 -3.63 8.02 -11.11
N ARG A 227 -4.35 9.13 -11.27
CA ARG A 227 -4.66 9.70 -12.59
C ARG A 227 -3.41 10.29 -13.24
N ASP A 228 -2.59 10.96 -12.44
CA ASP A 228 -1.47 11.78 -12.92
C ASP A 228 -0.11 11.06 -12.87
N TRP A 229 -0.08 9.82 -12.36
CA TRP A 229 1.13 9.04 -12.22
C TRP A 229 1.23 7.89 -13.23
N GLN A 230 2.18 8.04 -14.15
CA GLN A 230 2.63 6.97 -15.05
C GLN A 230 4.08 6.57 -14.70
N GLY A 231 4.40 5.29 -14.80
CA GLY A 231 5.76 4.75 -14.54
C GLY A 231 5.88 3.97 -13.24
N GLU A 232 7.10 3.93 -12.69
CA GLU A 232 7.42 3.19 -11.46
C GLU A 232 6.56 3.63 -10.28
N GLY A 233 6.07 2.68 -9.48
CA GLY A 233 5.17 2.95 -8.34
C GLY A 233 3.69 3.15 -8.69
N SER A 234 3.36 3.45 -9.96
CA SER A 234 1.97 3.75 -10.37
C SER A 234 0.99 2.59 -10.13
N ALA A 235 1.44 1.34 -10.30
CA ALA A 235 0.61 0.15 -10.06
C ALA A 235 0.14 0.06 -8.60
N LEU A 236 1.02 0.36 -7.63
CA LEU A 236 0.67 0.36 -6.21
C LEU A 236 -0.38 1.44 -5.91
N VAL A 237 -0.16 2.66 -6.39
CA VAL A 237 -1.11 3.77 -6.23
C VAL A 237 -2.48 3.45 -6.84
N ARG A 238 -2.51 2.78 -8.00
CA ARG A 238 -3.76 2.33 -8.64
C ARG A 238 -4.50 1.31 -7.78
N VAL A 239 -3.79 0.35 -7.16
CA VAL A 239 -4.41 -0.60 -6.22
C VAL A 239 -5.01 0.13 -5.02
N LEU A 240 -4.30 1.11 -4.44
CA LEU A 240 -4.81 1.93 -3.34
C LEU A 240 -6.03 2.76 -3.74
N ALA A 241 -6.05 3.29 -4.97
CA ALA A 241 -7.20 4.00 -5.52
C ALA A 241 -8.42 3.07 -5.66
N ILE A 242 -8.23 1.86 -6.19
CA ILE A 242 -9.29 0.83 -6.33
C ILE A 242 -9.85 0.45 -4.96
N ASP A 243 -8.99 0.24 -3.96
CA ASP A 243 -9.43 -0.03 -2.58
C ASP A 243 -10.27 1.12 -2.01
N ALA A 244 -9.80 2.37 -2.17
CA ALA A 244 -10.51 3.55 -1.70
C ALA A 244 -11.89 3.71 -2.37
N LEU A 245 -11.98 3.48 -3.69
CA LEU A 245 -13.25 3.53 -4.44
C LEU A 245 -14.23 2.43 -3.98
N ALA A 246 -13.74 1.20 -3.80
CA ALA A 246 -14.54 0.08 -3.31
C ALA A 246 -15.09 0.34 -1.90
N ARG A 247 -14.26 0.86 -0.99
CA ARG A 247 -14.67 1.22 0.38
C ARG A 247 -15.70 2.34 0.42
N GLN A 248 -15.74 3.21 -0.59
CA GLN A 248 -16.75 4.26 -0.77
C GLN A 248 -18.02 3.77 -1.50
N GLY A 249 -18.07 2.51 -1.93
CA GLY A 249 -19.20 1.97 -2.71
C GLY A 249 -19.29 2.51 -4.15
N ARG A 250 -18.22 3.13 -4.67
CA ARG A 250 -18.16 3.66 -6.05
C ARG A 250 -17.82 2.56 -7.05
N TRP A 251 -18.71 1.56 -7.15
CA TRP A 251 -18.41 0.29 -7.82
C TRP A 251 -18.07 0.41 -9.32
N ASP A 252 -18.76 1.26 -10.07
CA ASP A 252 -18.47 1.43 -11.51
C ASP A 252 -17.07 2.01 -11.75
N GLU A 253 -16.62 2.94 -10.90
CA GLU A 253 -15.27 3.49 -10.96
C GLU A 253 -14.22 2.47 -10.51
N THR A 254 -14.54 1.62 -9.52
CA THR A 254 -13.68 0.50 -9.13
C THR A 254 -13.44 -0.44 -10.31
N VAL A 255 -14.49 -0.76 -11.09
CA VAL A 255 -14.36 -1.60 -12.29
C VAL A 255 -13.46 -0.90 -13.32
N ALA A 256 -13.76 0.34 -13.70
CA ALA A 256 -13.00 1.09 -14.69
C ALA A 256 -11.51 1.26 -14.30
N ALA A 257 -11.22 1.54 -13.03
CA ALA A 257 -9.85 1.69 -12.54
C ALA A 257 -9.09 0.35 -12.55
N SER A 258 -9.77 -0.76 -12.26
CA SER A 258 -9.18 -2.09 -12.23
C SER A 258 -8.85 -2.67 -13.61
N GLU A 259 -9.53 -2.22 -14.67
CA GLU A 259 -9.25 -2.63 -16.06
C GLU A 259 -7.90 -2.12 -16.57
N GLN A 260 -7.37 -1.06 -15.95
CA GLN A 260 -6.09 -0.46 -16.31
C GLN A 260 -4.89 -1.15 -15.63
N LEU A 261 -5.12 -2.17 -14.81
CA LEU A 261 -4.04 -2.90 -14.14
C LEU A 261 -3.42 -3.96 -15.05
N PRO A 262 -2.10 -4.18 -14.98
CA PRO A 262 -1.45 -5.23 -15.73
C PRO A 262 -1.88 -6.64 -15.28
N ASP A 263 -1.97 -7.56 -16.24
CA ASP A 263 -2.37 -8.96 -16.01
C ASP A 263 -1.28 -9.83 -15.36
N ALA A 264 -0.04 -9.34 -15.26
CA ALA A 264 1.07 -10.10 -14.71
C ALA A 264 0.88 -10.43 -13.21
N PRO A 265 0.90 -11.71 -12.80
CA PRO A 265 0.69 -12.10 -11.41
C PRO A 265 2.01 -12.06 -10.63
N ARG A 266 1.95 -11.62 -9.36
CA ARG A 266 2.70 -12.18 -8.20
C ARG A 266 2.59 -11.38 -6.91
N SER A 267 2.08 -10.15 -6.91
CA SER A 267 1.92 -9.38 -5.66
C SER A 267 0.53 -9.59 -5.05
N ARG A 268 0.47 -9.69 -3.71
CA ARG A 268 -0.80 -9.74 -2.94
C ARG A 268 -1.69 -8.53 -3.23
N LEU A 269 -1.11 -7.39 -3.58
CA LEU A 269 -1.82 -6.17 -3.94
C LEU A 269 -2.59 -6.29 -5.26
N LEU A 270 -2.01 -6.93 -6.28
CA LEU A 270 -2.74 -7.16 -7.55
C LEU A 270 -3.85 -8.19 -7.36
N PHE A 271 -3.63 -9.20 -6.53
CA PHE A 271 -4.69 -10.14 -6.14
C PHE A 271 -5.85 -9.41 -5.45
N HIS A 272 -5.55 -8.53 -4.48
CA HIS A 272 -6.56 -7.68 -3.81
C HIS A 272 -7.38 -6.88 -4.81
N ALA A 273 -6.74 -6.20 -5.76
CA ALA A 273 -7.45 -5.42 -6.77
C ALA A 273 -8.33 -6.27 -7.70
N ARG A 274 -7.91 -7.50 -8.05
CA ARG A 274 -8.74 -8.43 -8.85
C ARG A 274 -9.95 -8.91 -8.07
N LEU A 275 -9.77 -9.22 -6.78
CA LEU A 275 -10.89 -9.60 -5.92
C LEU A 275 -11.89 -8.44 -5.79
N LEU A 276 -11.41 -7.21 -5.63
CA LEU A 276 -12.25 -6.00 -5.64
C LEU A 276 -12.95 -5.77 -6.98
N ARG A 277 -12.29 -6.06 -8.11
CA ARG A 277 -12.93 -6.02 -9.45
C ARG A 277 -14.09 -7.00 -9.53
N ALA A 278 -13.88 -8.26 -9.15
CA ALA A 278 -14.94 -9.27 -9.14
C ALA A 278 -16.12 -8.83 -8.24
N ARG A 279 -15.81 -8.29 -7.06
CA ARG A 279 -16.83 -7.76 -6.15
C ARG A 279 -17.59 -6.58 -6.74
N ALA A 280 -16.91 -5.62 -7.35
CA ALA A 280 -17.53 -4.46 -7.96
C ALA A 280 -18.43 -4.82 -9.15
N LEU A 281 -18.02 -5.80 -9.98
CA LEU A 281 -18.87 -6.36 -11.03
C LEU A 281 -20.12 -7.03 -10.45
N PHE A 282 -19.99 -7.79 -9.37
CA PHE A 282 -21.12 -8.40 -8.69
C PHE A 282 -22.10 -7.36 -8.12
N GLU A 283 -21.60 -6.33 -7.42
CA GLU A 283 -22.42 -5.28 -6.82
C GLU A 283 -23.15 -4.42 -7.87
N THR A 284 -22.60 -4.31 -9.09
CA THR A 284 -23.24 -3.65 -10.24
C THR A 284 -24.16 -4.56 -11.04
N GLY A 285 -24.48 -5.76 -10.52
CA GLY A 285 -25.42 -6.71 -11.13
C GLY A 285 -24.83 -7.53 -12.29
N ARG A 286 -23.51 -7.47 -12.52
CA ARG A 286 -22.81 -8.17 -13.61
C ARG A 286 -22.19 -9.49 -13.12
N ALA A 287 -23.01 -10.37 -12.56
CA ALA A 287 -22.55 -11.62 -11.93
C ALA A 287 -21.78 -12.54 -12.90
N ALA A 288 -22.23 -12.68 -14.15
CA ALA A 288 -21.51 -13.45 -15.18
C ALA A 288 -20.10 -12.89 -15.43
N ALA A 289 -19.95 -11.55 -15.54
CA ALA A 289 -18.64 -10.92 -15.70
C ALA A 289 -17.77 -11.10 -14.45
N ALA A 290 -18.35 -10.95 -13.25
CA ALA A 290 -17.65 -11.18 -11.99
C ALA A 290 -17.06 -12.59 -11.91
N ARG A 291 -17.80 -13.60 -12.39
CA ARG A 291 -17.36 -15.00 -12.44
C ARG A 291 -16.13 -15.20 -13.34
N THR A 292 -16.05 -14.48 -14.45
CA THR A 292 -14.92 -14.60 -15.39
C THR A 292 -13.61 -14.05 -14.82
N VAL A 293 -13.68 -12.98 -14.03
CA VAL A 293 -12.50 -12.30 -13.47
C VAL A 293 -12.14 -12.75 -12.06
N LEU A 294 -12.94 -13.63 -11.46
CA LEU A 294 -12.71 -14.14 -10.11
C LEU A 294 -11.35 -14.85 -10.04
N PRO A 295 -10.48 -14.50 -9.07
CA PRO A 295 -9.24 -15.24 -8.83
C PRO A 295 -9.50 -16.73 -8.59
N ARG A 296 -8.52 -17.58 -8.92
CA ARG A 296 -8.62 -19.06 -8.76
C ARG A 296 -7.87 -19.59 -7.55
N ASP A 297 -7.33 -18.69 -6.74
CA ASP A 297 -6.65 -19.00 -5.50
C ASP A 297 -7.64 -19.51 -4.45
N ARG A 298 -7.19 -20.46 -3.61
CA ARG A 298 -8.05 -21.12 -2.60
C ARG A 298 -8.23 -20.32 -1.30
N GLU A 299 -8.13 -19.01 -1.37
CA GLU A 299 -8.32 -18.12 -0.23
C GLU A 299 -9.79 -18.05 0.19
N ASP A 300 -10.07 -17.90 1.50
CA ASP A 300 -11.44 -17.86 2.02
C ASP A 300 -12.26 -16.73 1.38
N ALA A 301 -11.66 -15.54 1.20
CA ALA A 301 -12.35 -14.39 0.61
C ALA A 301 -12.77 -14.63 -0.86
N VAL A 302 -11.98 -15.41 -1.61
CA VAL A 302 -12.34 -15.82 -2.99
C VAL A 302 -13.48 -16.82 -2.95
N ARG A 303 -13.42 -17.82 -2.06
CA ARG A 303 -14.45 -18.83 -1.88
C ARG A 303 -15.80 -18.21 -1.50
N ASP A 304 -15.79 -17.27 -0.55
CA ASP A 304 -17.03 -16.62 -0.12
C ASP A 304 -17.65 -15.77 -1.25
N LEU A 305 -16.83 -15.02 -2.02
CA LEU A 305 -17.33 -14.29 -3.18
C LEU A 305 -17.81 -15.23 -4.30
N ALA A 306 -17.14 -16.38 -4.51
CA ALA A 306 -17.54 -17.39 -5.48
C ALA A 306 -18.96 -17.90 -5.19
N ILE A 307 -19.29 -18.14 -3.92
CA ILE A 307 -20.64 -18.58 -3.51
C ILE A 307 -21.69 -17.54 -3.90
N GLU A 308 -21.43 -16.25 -3.65
CA GLU A 308 -22.36 -15.18 -4.01
C GLU A 308 -22.55 -15.06 -5.53
N VAL A 309 -21.44 -15.08 -6.28
CA VAL A 309 -21.46 -14.96 -7.73
C VAL A 309 -22.18 -16.14 -8.37
N LEU A 310 -21.87 -17.38 -7.98
CA LEU A 310 -22.50 -18.58 -8.52
C LEU A 310 -23.98 -18.68 -8.14
N ALA A 311 -24.37 -18.19 -6.97
CA ALA A 311 -25.76 -18.15 -6.54
C ALA A 311 -26.63 -17.17 -7.37
N ALA A 312 -26.02 -16.09 -7.88
CA ALA A 312 -26.71 -15.04 -8.63
C ALA A 312 -26.67 -15.22 -10.16
N ASP A 313 -25.65 -15.89 -10.70
CA ASP A 313 -25.47 -16.15 -12.14
C ASP A 313 -26.08 -17.50 -12.56
N SER A 314 -25.26 -18.55 -12.62
CA SER A 314 -25.65 -19.89 -13.05
C SER A 314 -24.69 -20.95 -12.49
N LEU A 315 -25.21 -22.17 -12.31
CA LEU A 315 -24.41 -23.36 -11.97
C LEU A 315 -24.39 -24.33 -13.16
N ASP A 316 -23.79 -23.88 -14.26
CA ASP A 316 -23.47 -24.66 -15.46
C ASP A 316 -22.22 -25.55 -15.27
N ALA A 317 -21.74 -26.21 -16.33
CA ALA A 317 -20.55 -27.06 -16.29
C ALA A 317 -19.30 -26.34 -15.77
N ALA A 318 -19.05 -25.11 -16.22
CA ALA A 318 -17.91 -24.33 -15.77
C ALA A 318 -18.07 -23.86 -14.31
N GLY A 319 -19.31 -23.78 -13.81
CA GLY A 319 -19.61 -23.36 -12.44
C GLY A 319 -19.30 -24.51 -11.49
N VAL A 320 -19.68 -25.72 -11.88
CA VAL A 320 -19.33 -26.96 -11.17
C VAL A 320 -17.82 -27.17 -11.14
N GLU A 321 -17.12 -26.96 -12.26
CA GLU A 321 -15.66 -27.04 -12.32
C GLU A 321 -15.01 -26.01 -11.37
N MET A 322 -15.52 -24.78 -11.35
CA MET A 322 -15.07 -23.75 -10.41
C MET A 322 -15.22 -24.22 -8.96
N VAL A 323 -16.37 -24.79 -8.58
CA VAL A 323 -16.59 -25.32 -7.23
C VAL A 323 -15.57 -26.42 -6.91
N GLY A 324 -15.37 -27.39 -7.80
CA GLY A 324 -14.40 -28.48 -7.58
C GLY A 324 -12.94 -28.00 -7.50
N SER A 325 -12.61 -26.88 -8.13
CA SER A 325 -11.25 -26.31 -8.09
C SER A 325 -10.97 -25.50 -6.82
N LEU A 326 -11.96 -24.74 -6.34
CA LEU A 326 -11.81 -23.76 -5.26
C LEU A 326 -12.06 -24.35 -3.87
N PHE A 327 -12.98 -25.30 -3.75
CA PHE A 327 -13.45 -25.80 -2.46
C PHE A 327 -12.88 -27.19 -2.15
N PRO A 328 -12.35 -27.41 -0.94
CA PRO A 328 -11.93 -28.74 -0.52
C PRO A 328 -13.14 -29.69 -0.31
N ASP A 329 -14.29 -29.14 0.08
CA ASP A 329 -15.55 -29.86 0.25
C ASP A 329 -16.60 -29.29 -0.72
N THR A 330 -16.78 -29.99 -1.83
CA THR A 330 -17.76 -29.65 -2.86
C THR A 330 -19.20 -29.74 -2.34
N THR A 331 -19.50 -30.67 -1.43
CA THR A 331 -20.84 -30.89 -0.88
C THR A 331 -21.27 -29.68 -0.06
N GLU A 332 -20.42 -29.24 0.87
CA GLU A 332 -20.69 -28.05 1.68
C GLU A 332 -20.76 -26.78 0.83
N ALA A 333 -19.91 -26.65 -0.19
CA ALA A 333 -19.96 -25.52 -1.12
C ALA A 333 -21.28 -25.48 -1.90
N LEU A 334 -21.74 -26.62 -2.43
CA LEU A 334 -23.02 -26.73 -3.14
C LEU A 334 -24.22 -26.44 -2.22
N LEU A 335 -24.19 -26.89 -0.96
CA LEU A 335 -25.21 -26.55 0.05
C LEU A 335 -25.26 -25.03 0.29
N ARG A 336 -24.10 -24.38 0.49
CA ARG A 336 -24.02 -22.92 0.68
C ARG A 336 -24.51 -22.14 -0.55
N ILE A 337 -24.13 -22.56 -1.76
CA ILE A 337 -24.60 -21.96 -3.03
C ILE A 337 -26.13 -22.11 -3.14
N ALA A 338 -26.67 -23.30 -2.87
CA ALA A 338 -28.10 -23.55 -2.97
C ALA A 338 -28.92 -22.68 -2.00
N ARG A 339 -28.52 -22.62 -0.73
CA ARG A 339 -29.17 -21.78 0.29
C ARG A 339 -29.07 -20.30 -0.07
N ARG A 340 -27.89 -19.81 -0.50
CA ARG A 340 -27.72 -18.41 -0.91
C ARG A 340 -28.57 -18.06 -2.13
N ALA A 341 -28.63 -18.95 -3.13
CA ALA A 341 -29.46 -18.79 -4.32
C ALA A 341 -30.96 -18.76 -3.96
N LEU A 342 -31.39 -19.62 -3.03
CA LEU A 342 -32.76 -19.65 -2.52
C LEU A 342 -33.16 -18.32 -1.86
N VAL A 343 -32.31 -17.80 -0.98
CA VAL A 343 -32.53 -16.52 -0.30
C VAL A 343 -32.59 -15.36 -1.30
N ALA A 344 -31.72 -15.38 -2.31
CA ALA A 344 -31.69 -14.41 -3.41
C ALA A 344 -32.85 -14.56 -4.42
N GLY A 345 -33.65 -15.64 -4.31
CA GLY A 345 -34.79 -15.91 -5.20
C GLY A 345 -34.45 -16.65 -6.50
N SER A 346 -33.19 -17.09 -6.67
CA SER A 346 -32.76 -17.86 -7.84
C SER A 346 -33.06 -19.36 -7.67
N ILE A 347 -34.34 -19.71 -7.77
CA ILE A 347 -34.81 -21.11 -7.66
C ILE A 347 -34.12 -22.07 -8.65
N PRO A 348 -33.90 -21.70 -9.94
CA PRO A 348 -33.22 -22.59 -10.89
C PRO A 348 -31.81 -22.97 -10.46
N VAL A 349 -31.03 -22.02 -9.95
CA VAL A 349 -29.66 -22.27 -9.48
C VAL A 349 -29.68 -23.13 -8.22
N ALA A 350 -30.57 -22.84 -7.28
CA ALA A 350 -30.68 -23.61 -6.05
C ALA A 350 -31.09 -25.07 -6.31
N ARG A 351 -32.02 -25.31 -7.25
CA ARG A 351 -32.37 -26.67 -7.70
C ARG A 351 -31.21 -27.37 -8.40
N SER A 352 -30.49 -26.66 -9.26
CA SER A 352 -29.29 -27.19 -9.94
C SER A 352 -28.24 -27.65 -8.92
N ALA A 353 -27.95 -26.83 -7.92
CA ALA A 353 -27.02 -27.19 -6.84
C ALA A 353 -27.51 -28.40 -6.03
N ALA A 354 -28.79 -28.39 -5.60
CA ALA A 354 -29.38 -29.47 -4.81
C ALA A 354 -29.40 -30.82 -5.55
N ALA A 355 -29.59 -30.83 -6.88
CA ALA A 355 -29.61 -32.04 -7.70
C ALA A 355 -28.26 -32.78 -7.75
N ARG A 356 -27.17 -32.12 -7.36
CA ARG A 356 -25.80 -32.68 -7.36
C ARG A 356 -25.35 -33.21 -5.99
N LEU A 357 -26.16 -33.00 -4.96
CA LEU A 357 -25.90 -33.49 -3.61
C LEU A 357 -26.41 -34.93 -3.44
N ASP A 358 -25.88 -35.66 -2.46
CA ASP A 358 -26.40 -36.99 -2.11
C ASP A 358 -27.87 -36.85 -1.68
N PRO A 359 -28.83 -37.48 -2.39
CA PRO A 359 -30.25 -37.35 -2.10
C PRO A 359 -30.66 -37.98 -0.77
N ALA A 360 -29.84 -38.86 -0.18
CA ALA A 360 -30.11 -39.54 1.09
C ALA A 360 -29.55 -38.77 2.31
N GLU A 361 -28.75 -37.72 2.08
CA GLU A 361 -28.14 -36.96 3.17
C GLU A 361 -29.15 -36.01 3.83
N PRO A 362 -29.24 -35.96 5.19
CA PRO A 362 -30.26 -35.17 5.89
C PRO A 362 -30.26 -33.69 5.56
N ARG A 363 -29.09 -33.08 5.32
CA ARG A 363 -28.97 -31.67 4.90
C ARG A 363 -29.52 -31.44 3.50
N THR A 364 -29.34 -32.40 2.58
CA THR A 364 -29.93 -32.35 1.24
C THR A 364 -31.45 -32.49 1.30
N LEU A 365 -31.97 -33.39 2.13
CA LEU A 365 -33.40 -33.55 2.35
C LEU A 365 -34.04 -32.28 2.94
N ALA A 366 -33.38 -31.67 3.93
CA ALA A 366 -33.78 -30.36 4.47
C ALA A 366 -33.81 -29.28 3.36
N LEU A 367 -32.75 -29.13 2.58
CA LEU A 367 -32.69 -28.18 1.47
C LEU A 367 -33.79 -28.42 0.42
N LYS A 368 -34.14 -29.68 0.11
CA LYS A 368 -35.26 -30.00 -0.79
C LYS A 368 -36.59 -29.52 -0.23
N ALA A 369 -36.82 -29.68 1.07
CA ALA A 369 -38.01 -29.15 1.74
C ALA A 369 -38.04 -27.61 1.71
N GLU A 370 -36.90 -26.95 1.96
CA GLU A 370 -36.74 -25.49 1.84
C GLU A 370 -37.07 -24.99 0.43
N LEU A 371 -36.54 -25.68 -0.60
CA LEU A 371 -36.78 -25.37 -2.00
C LEU A 371 -38.24 -25.53 -2.40
N ALA A 372 -38.89 -26.61 -1.98
CA ALA A 372 -40.31 -26.83 -2.22
C ALA A 372 -41.12 -25.71 -1.53
N PHE A 373 -40.76 -25.34 -0.30
CA PHE A 373 -41.48 -24.34 0.48
C PHE A 373 -41.37 -22.94 -0.15
N ALA A 374 -40.15 -22.53 -0.53
CA ALA A 374 -39.92 -21.26 -1.20
C ALA A 374 -40.60 -21.19 -2.58
N ALA A 375 -40.70 -22.31 -3.29
CA ALA A 375 -41.38 -22.40 -4.58
C ALA A 375 -42.92 -22.54 -4.47
N ASN A 376 -43.47 -22.62 -3.25
CA ASN A 376 -44.87 -22.93 -2.98
C ASN A 376 -45.34 -24.18 -3.76
N ALA A 377 -44.49 -25.20 -3.79
CA ALA A 377 -44.66 -26.39 -4.59
C ALA A 377 -45.55 -27.42 -3.86
N PRO A 378 -46.33 -28.26 -4.57
CA PRO A 378 -47.19 -29.25 -3.94
C PRO A 378 -46.40 -30.33 -3.19
N GLU A 379 -45.11 -30.53 -3.52
CA GLU A 379 -44.25 -31.54 -2.89
C GLU A 379 -43.70 -31.12 -1.51
N VAL A 380 -44.07 -29.94 -0.98
CA VAL A 380 -43.60 -29.46 0.34
C VAL A 380 -43.88 -30.46 1.45
N GLY A 381 -45.12 -30.95 1.56
CA GLY A 381 -45.51 -31.90 2.61
C GLY A 381 -44.65 -33.17 2.58
N PRO A 382 -44.62 -33.91 1.46
CA PRO A 382 -43.77 -35.09 1.31
C PRO A 382 -42.28 -34.83 1.54
N ALA A 383 -41.75 -33.69 1.09
CA ALA A 383 -40.34 -33.33 1.28
C ALA A 383 -40.02 -33.06 2.76
N LEU A 384 -40.92 -32.37 3.47
CA LEU A 384 -40.80 -32.06 4.88
C LEU A 384 -40.87 -33.35 5.73
N GLU A 385 -41.85 -34.22 5.46
CA GLU A 385 -41.98 -35.52 6.13
C GLU A 385 -40.72 -36.38 5.93
N THR A 386 -40.18 -36.42 4.71
CA THR A 386 -38.96 -37.17 4.41
C THR A 386 -37.74 -36.60 5.17
N ALA A 387 -37.63 -35.27 5.29
CA ALA A 387 -36.56 -34.62 6.03
C ALA A 387 -36.65 -34.87 7.55
N LEU A 388 -37.86 -34.87 8.11
CA LEU A 388 -38.12 -35.04 9.54
C LEU A 388 -38.00 -36.51 9.97
N SER A 389 -38.58 -37.43 9.20
CA SER A 389 -38.85 -38.80 9.66
C SER A 389 -38.46 -39.89 8.64
N GLY A 390 -37.85 -39.54 7.50
CA GLY A 390 -37.43 -40.51 6.49
C GLY A 390 -36.44 -41.58 6.99
N PRO A 391 -36.06 -42.57 6.17
CA PRO A 391 -35.02 -43.52 6.54
C PRO A 391 -33.63 -42.85 6.61
N LEU A 392 -32.80 -43.22 7.60
CA LEU A 392 -31.39 -42.80 7.65
C LEU A 392 -30.50 -43.75 6.84
N PRO A 393 -29.49 -43.25 6.12
CA PRO A 393 -28.42 -44.08 5.60
C PRO A 393 -27.74 -44.89 6.70
N ARG A 394 -27.30 -46.11 6.37
CA ARG A 394 -26.62 -46.99 7.33
C ARG A 394 -25.38 -46.30 7.90
N GLY A 395 -25.24 -46.33 9.22
CA GLY A 395 -24.12 -45.72 9.95
C GLY A 395 -24.29 -44.24 10.29
N MET A 396 -25.34 -43.57 9.80
CA MET A 396 -25.59 -42.16 10.11
C MET A 396 -26.30 -42.00 11.45
N ARG A 397 -25.78 -41.09 12.29
CA ARG A 397 -26.34 -40.82 13.62
C ARG A 397 -27.59 -39.96 13.53
N ARG A 398 -28.60 -40.25 14.36
CA ARG A 398 -29.81 -39.43 14.56
C ARG A 398 -29.51 -37.95 14.81
N SER A 399 -28.44 -37.64 15.54
CA SER A 399 -28.00 -36.26 15.83
C SER A 399 -27.57 -35.45 14.59
N THR A 400 -27.28 -36.11 13.46
CA THR A 400 -26.99 -35.44 12.18
C THR A 400 -28.27 -34.92 11.55
N ARG A 401 -29.33 -35.72 11.59
CA ARG A 401 -30.67 -35.30 11.17
C ARG A 401 -31.19 -34.18 12.04
N GLU A 402 -31.09 -34.33 13.36
CA GLU A 402 -31.56 -33.31 14.30
C GLU A 402 -30.93 -31.94 14.03
N ARG A 403 -29.63 -31.89 13.72
CA ARG A 403 -28.97 -30.65 13.27
C ARG A 403 -29.54 -30.11 11.96
N ALA A 404 -29.76 -30.96 10.96
CA ALA A 404 -30.37 -30.54 9.69
C ALA A 404 -31.82 -30.05 9.87
N VAL A 405 -32.59 -30.64 10.79
CA VAL A 405 -33.95 -30.22 11.13
C VAL A 405 -33.95 -28.86 11.83
N VAL A 406 -32.99 -28.59 12.72
CA VAL A 406 -32.82 -27.26 13.33
C VAL A 406 -32.51 -26.21 12.25
N GLU A 407 -31.57 -26.49 11.33
CA GLU A 407 -31.24 -25.61 10.21
C GLU A 407 -32.46 -25.35 9.29
N LEU A 408 -33.24 -26.40 8.99
CA LEU A 408 -34.50 -26.31 8.25
C LEU A 408 -35.50 -25.40 8.95
N CYS A 409 -35.71 -25.58 10.25
CA CYS A 409 -36.65 -24.77 11.04
C CYS A 409 -36.29 -23.28 10.97
N HIS A 410 -35.00 -22.93 11.12
CA HIS A 410 -34.55 -21.55 10.99
C HIS A 410 -34.82 -20.99 9.58
N SER A 411 -34.52 -21.77 8.55
CA SER A 411 -34.69 -21.35 7.15
C SER A 411 -36.17 -21.15 6.78
N LEU A 412 -37.06 -22.02 7.26
CA LEU A 412 -38.50 -21.89 7.04
C LEU A 412 -39.07 -20.61 7.66
N VAL A 413 -38.56 -20.20 8.82
CA VAL A 413 -38.95 -18.94 9.47
C VAL A 413 -38.54 -17.74 8.62
N GLU A 414 -37.33 -17.74 8.07
CA GLU A 414 -36.85 -16.66 7.17
C GLU A 414 -37.66 -16.59 5.87
N LEU A 415 -38.07 -17.75 5.33
CA LEU A 415 -38.86 -17.85 4.10
C LEU A 415 -40.35 -17.61 4.32
N ALA A 416 -40.85 -17.69 5.55
CA ALA A 416 -42.28 -17.62 5.89
C ALA A 416 -42.96 -16.37 5.35
N ALA A 417 -42.27 -15.22 5.36
CA ALA A 417 -42.81 -13.95 4.87
C ALA A 417 -43.17 -13.97 3.37
N ARG A 418 -42.64 -14.92 2.60
CA ARG A 418 -42.89 -15.08 1.15
C ARG A 418 -43.92 -16.18 0.85
N ALA A 419 -44.33 -16.94 1.86
CA ALA A 419 -45.21 -18.10 1.72
C ALA A 419 -46.69 -17.74 1.91
N SER A 420 -47.59 -18.47 1.24
CA SER A 420 -49.03 -18.31 1.42
C SER A 420 -49.45 -18.68 2.85
N ALA A 421 -50.50 -18.03 3.38
CA ALA A 421 -51.01 -18.33 4.72
C ALA A 421 -51.39 -19.81 4.90
N ARG A 422 -51.97 -20.41 3.85
CA ARG A 422 -52.28 -21.85 3.82
C ARG A 422 -51.02 -22.71 3.93
N LEU A 423 -49.99 -22.43 3.11
CA LEU A 423 -48.74 -23.19 3.16
C LEU A 423 -48.06 -23.09 4.53
N ARG A 424 -48.06 -21.89 5.14
CA ARG A 424 -47.54 -21.68 6.49
C ARG A 424 -48.29 -22.52 7.53
N ALA A 425 -49.61 -22.55 7.48
CA ALA A 425 -50.45 -23.34 8.39
C ALA A 425 -50.21 -24.85 8.23
N ASP A 426 -50.19 -25.34 6.99
CA ASP A 426 -49.96 -26.76 6.68
C ASP A 426 -48.56 -27.20 7.13
N THR A 427 -47.54 -26.38 6.87
CA THR A 427 -46.15 -26.64 7.30
C THR A 427 -46.02 -26.63 8.82
N ALA A 428 -46.68 -25.70 9.51
CA ALA A 428 -46.69 -25.64 10.97
C ALA A 428 -47.38 -26.86 11.60
N ALA A 429 -48.42 -27.41 10.96
CA ALA A 429 -49.08 -28.63 11.42
C ALA A 429 -48.16 -29.86 11.29
N LEU A 430 -47.46 -30.01 10.16
CA LEU A 430 -46.52 -31.11 9.93
C LEU A 430 -45.33 -31.07 10.91
N LEU A 431 -44.76 -29.88 11.15
CA LEU A 431 -43.69 -29.70 12.14
C LEU A 431 -44.16 -30.06 13.56
N ALA A 432 -45.37 -29.64 13.94
CA ALA A 432 -45.94 -29.97 15.24
C ALA A 432 -46.20 -31.48 15.41
N GLY A 433 -46.63 -32.17 14.34
CA GLY A 433 -46.84 -33.62 14.35
C GLY A 433 -45.55 -34.43 14.52
N ALA A 434 -44.43 -33.97 13.96
CA ALA A 434 -43.13 -34.64 14.08
C ALA A 434 -42.38 -34.36 15.40
N ARG A 435 -42.93 -33.51 16.27
CA ARG A 435 -42.27 -33.01 17.48
C ARG A 435 -41.90 -34.11 18.48
N GLU A 436 -42.79 -35.08 18.70
CA GLU A 436 -42.61 -36.13 19.71
C GLU A 436 -41.46 -37.09 19.36
N ASP A 437 -41.14 -37.21 18.08
CA ASP A 437 -40.09 -38.09 17.54
C ASP A 437 -38.68 -37.46 17.54
N LEU A 438 -38.51 -36.24 18.07
CA LEU A 438 -37.25 -35.48 18.02
C LEU A 438 -36.64 -35.27 19.42
N GLY A 439 -35.30 -35.17 19.50
CA GLY A 439 -34.62 -34.84 20.75
C GLY A 439 -34.99 -33.45 21.30
N SER A 440 -34.83 -33.25 22.62
CA SER A 440 -35.32 -32.08 23.36
C SER A 440 -34.78 -30.72 22.86
N SER A 441 -33.54 -30.67 22.35
CA SER A 441 -32.97 -29.46 21.74
C SER A 441 -33.64 -29.09 20.41
N THR A 442 -33.97 -30.09 19.60
CA THR A 442 -34.66 -29.92 18.31
C THR A 442 -36.12 -29.52 18.52
N GLN A 443 -36.78 -30.09 19.53
CA GLN A 443 -38.15 -29.71 19.91
C GLN A 443 -38.29 -28.20 20.15
N LYS A 444 -37.31 -27.56 20.81
CA LYS A 444 -37.33 -26.10 21.02
C LYS A 444 -37.28 -25.31 19.71
N ALA A 445 -36.46 -25.74 18.75
CA ALA A 445 -36.37 -25.10 17.43
C ALA A 445 -37.67 -25.29 16.63
N VAL A 446 -38.25 -26.49 16.69
CA VAL A 446 -39.56 -26.80 16.08
C VAL A 446 -40.67 -25.95 16.69
N ASP A 447 -40.75 -25.87 18.03
CA ASP A 447 -41.76 -25.07 18.74
C ASP A 447 -41.64 -23.57 18.36
N SER A 448 -40.40 -23.06 18.25
CA SER A 448 -40.14 -21.70 17.81
C SER A 448 -40.56 -21.46 16.36
N ALA A 449 -40.25 -22.38 15.44
CA ALA A 449 -40.63 -22.27 14.03
C ALA A 449 -42.14 -22.37 13.83
N VAL A 450 -42.82 -23.28 14.54
CA VAL A 450 -44.28 -23.43 14.52
C VAL A 450 -44.96 -22.14 14.99
N ALA A 451 -44.48 -21.55 16.09
CA ALA A 451 -45.01 -20.28 16.58
C ALA A 451 -44.83 -19.15 15.55
N ALA A 452 -43.65 -19.05 14.94
CA ALA A 452 -43.35 -18.03 13.94
C ALA A 452 -44.17 -18.20 12.64
N LEU A 453 -44.37 -19.43 12.16
CA LEU A 453 -45.18 -19.71 10.97
C LEU A 453 -46.67 -19.38 11.18
N ARG A 454 -47.19 -19.56 12.40
CA ARG A 454 -48.58 -19.27 12.79
C ARG A 454 -48.84 -17.80 13.10
N ALA A 455 -47.81 -17.00 13.36
CA ALA A 455 -47.99 -15.59 13.65
C ALA A 455 -48.61 -14.84 12.45
N ASP A 456 -49.62 -14.02 12.72
CA ASP A 456 -50.18 -13.09 11.74
C ASP A 456 -49.30 -11.86 11.64
N GLY A 457 -48.87 -11.52 10.42
CA GLY A 457 -47.98 -10.37 10.19
C GLY A 457 -46.49 -10.70 10.23
N ALA A 458 -46.08 -11.84 9.66
CA ALA A 458 -44.70 -11.99 9.17
C ALA A 458 -44.48 -10.90 8.11
N ALA A 459 -44.10 -9.70 8.56
CA ALA A 459 -43.88 -8.55 7.72
C ALA A 459 -43.01 -9.01 6.55
N ALA A 460 -43.45 -8.70 5.33
CA ALA A 460 -42.62 -8.81 4.15
C ALA A 460 -41.40 -7.94 4.42
N ILE A 461 -40.34 -8.55 4.97
CA ILE A 461 -39.01 -7.99 5.05
C ILE A 461 -38.63 -7.88 3.57
N GLY A 462 -39.00 -6.75 2.97
CA GLY A 462 -38.91 -6.51 1.55
C GLY A 462 -37.49 -6.74 1.13
N VAL A 463 -37.26 -7.80 0.35
CA VAL A 463 -35.97 -8.24 -0.21
C VAL A 463 -34.79 -7.63 0.54
N VAL A 464 -34.70 -7.87 1.85
CA VAL A 464 -33.42 -7.67 2.51
C VAL A 464 -32.56 -8.72 1.83
N ARG A 465 -31.42 -8.31 1.27
CA ARG A 465 -30.34 -9.24 0.93
C ARG A 465 -29.97 -9.95 2.23
N VAL A 466 -30.73 -10.97 2.62
CA VAL A 466 -30.50 -11.71 3.86
C VAL A 466 -29.22 -12.48 3.63
N GLY A 467 -28.27 -12.21 4.53
CA GLY A 467 -26.87 -12.48 4.39
C GLY A 467 -26.15 -11.18 4.07
N SER A 468 -25.58 -10.61 5.13
CA SER A 468 -24.68 -9.45 5.10
C SER A 468 -23.80 -9.53 3.86
N THR A 469 -23.78 -8.45 3.08
CA THR A 469 -22.76 -8.26 2.06
C THR A 469 -21.41 -8.58 2.69
N LEU A 470 -20.68 -9.57 2.14
CA LEU A 470 -19.41 -9.99 2.70
C LEU A 470 -18.52 -8.77 2.95
N PRO A 471 -17.81 -8.70 4.08
CA PRO A 471 -16.88 -7.61 4.32
C PRO A 471 -15.88 -7.55 3.17
N LEU A 472 -15.54 -6.35 2.73
CA LEU A 472 -14.50 -6.19 1.72
C LEU A 472 -13.17 -6.72 2.27
N PRO A 473 -12.37 -7.42 1.43
CA PRO A 473 -11.09 -7.96 1.83
C PRO A 473 -10.19 -6.85 2.41
N GLU A 474 -9.37 -7.19 3.40
CA GLU A 474 -8.42 -6.23 3.97
C GLU A 474 -7.29 -5.94 2.99
N LEU A 475 -6.87 -4.67 2.93
CA LEU A 475 -5.75 -4.25 2.12
C LEU A 475 -4.47 -4.93 2.64
N PRO A 476 -3.73 -5.67 1.79
CA PRO A 476 -2.46 -6.28 2.19
C PRO A 476 -1.43 -5.24 2.65
N PRO A 477 -0.45 -5.61 3.49
CA PRO A 477 0.63 -4.71 3.90
C PRO A 477 1.34 -4.09 2.68
N ILE A 478 1.48 -2.77 2.70
CA ILE A 478 2.13 -2.02 1.63
C ILE A 478 3.64 -2.16 1.80
N GLN A 479 4.28 -2.82 0.84
CA GLN A 479 5.74 -2.86 0.72
C GLN A 479 6.15 -1.96 -0.44
N VAL A 480 6.89 -0.90 -0.11
CA VAL A 480 7.42 0.06 -1.08
C VAL A 480 8.91 0.15 -0.88
N ASP A 481 9.67 0.04 -1.96
CA ASP A 481 11.05 0.51 -1.93
C ASP A 481 11.04 2.02 -2.21
N TRP A 482 11.06 2.81 -1.14
CA TRP A 482 11.01 4.25 -1.25
C TRP A 482 12.29 4.76 -1.93
N PRO A 483 12.19 5.49 -3.05
CA PRO A 483 13.38 6.06 -3.68
C PRO A 483 13.99 7.09 -2.73
N GLU A 484 15.30 7.02 -2.55
CA GLU A 484 16.01 7.98 -1.72
C GLU A 484 16.21 9.30 -2.46
N PRO A 485 16.22 10.45 -1.77
CA PRO A 485 16.59 11.72 -2.38
C PRO A 485 17.99 11.66 -2.97
N ALA A 486 18.21 12.22 -4.16
CA ALA A 486 19.55 12.22 -4.72
C ALA A 486 20.53 12.98 -3.81
N SER A 487 20.11 14.14 -3.32
CA SER A 487 20.76 14.88 -2.23
C SER A 487 19.76 15.28 -1.16
N LEU A 488 20.22 15.33 0.08
CA LEU A 488 19.60 16.02 1.20
C LEU A 488 20.04 17.49 1.26
N LEU A 489 21.13 17.84 0.59
CA LEU A 489 21.62 19.19 0.38
C LEU A 489 21.05 19.77 -0.93
N ALA A 490 21.21 21.07 -1.14
CA ALA A 490 21.10 21.62 -2.50
C ALA A 490 22.54 21.81 -3.03
N ILE A 491 23.03 20.88 -3.86
CA ILE A 491 24.42 20.85 -4.37
C ILE A 491 24.46 21.06 -5.91
N PRO A 492 25.52 21.72 -6.45
CA PRO A 492 25.80 21.92 -7.88
C PRO A 492 25.96 20.64 -8.71
N ASP A 493 25.64 20.71 -10.00
CA ASP A 493 25.76 19.58 -10.95
C ASP A 493 26.80 19.84 -12.07
N GLY A 494 27.19 18.77 -12.76
CA GLY A 494 28.08 18.49 -13.93
C GLY A 494 28.67 19.62 -14.82
N ASP A 495 27.95 20.70 -15.06
CA ASP A 495 28.34 21.68 -16.10
C ASP A 495 28.30 23.16 -15.63
N GLY A 496 28.25 23.41 -14.31
CA GLY A 496 28.39 24.76 -13.74
C GLY A 496 27.20 25.71 -13.98
N GLY A 497 26.05 25.19 -14.43
CA GLY A 497 24.80 25.95 -14.57
C GLY A 497 23.77 25.64 -13.49
N PHE A 498 22.94 26.64 -13.14
CA PHE A 498 21.69 26.44 -12.38
C PHE A 498 20.69 25.67 -13.26
N ARG A 499 20.69 24.33 -13.18
CA ARG A 499 19.56 23.51 -13.59
C ARG A 499 18.86 23.01 -12.34
N ASP A 500 17.55 23.28 -12.25
CA ASP A 500 16.67 22.54 -11.37
C ASP A 500 16.91 21.05 -11.62
N TRP A 501 17.11 20.29 -10.55
CA TRP A 501 17.28 18.83 -10.56
C TRP A 501 16.00 18.07 -10.99
N PHE A 502 15.13 18.69 -11.80
CA PHE A 502 13.84 18.18 -12.28
C PHE A 502 13.84 18.16 -13.83
N PRO A 503 13.67 16.99 -14.48
CA PRO A 503 13.74 16.91 -15.93
C PRO A 503 12.43 17.39 -16.57
N GLU A 504 12.53 18.23 -17.60
CA GLU A 504 11.65 18.09 -18.75
C GLU A 504 12.48 17.49 -19.89
N ALA A 505 12.11 16.27 -20.29
CA ALA A 505 12.69 15.59 -21.42
C ALA A 505 12.47 16.44 -22.68
N LYS A 506 13.54 16.95 -23.29
CA LYS A 506 13.45 17.35 -24.69
C LYS A 506 13.36 16.09 -25.53
N THR A 507 12.14 15.85 -25.98
CA THR A 507 11.83 15.06 -27.17
C THR A 507 12.88 15.29 -28.25
N VAL A 508 13.43 14.19 -28.76
CA VAL A 508 14.14 14.18 -30.04
C VAL A 508 13.09 14.49 -31.11
N ALA A 509 12.96 15.76 -31.46
CA ALA A 509 12.17 16.20 -32.59
C ALA A 509 13.09 16.94 -33.58
N GLY A 510 13.29 16.29 -34.73
CA GLY A 510 13.57 16.94 -36.00
C GLY A 510 14.92 17.65 -36.13
N GLY A 511 15.90 16.94 -36.71
CA GLY A 511 16.95 17.64 -37.45
C GLY A 511 16.34 18.40 -38.64
N PRO A 512 16.79 19.63 -38.94
CA PRO A 512 16.33 20.36 -40.10
C PRO A 512 16.93 19.78 -41.38
N ARG A 513 16.10 19.78 -42.43
CA ARG A 513 16.50 19.67 -43.83
C ARG A 513 17.56 20.73 -44.17
N THR A 514 18.72 20.30 -44.63
CA THR A 514 19.34 20.63 -45.93
C THR A 514 20.50 19.68 -46.16
#